data_AF-A0A7C5GVS5-F1
#
_entry.id   AF-A0A7C5GVS5-F1
#
_cell.length_a   1.000
_cell.length_b   1.000
_cell.length_c   1.000
_cell.angle_alpha   90.00
_cell.angle_beta   90.00
_cell.angle_gamma   90.00
#
_symmetry.space_group_name_H-M   'P 1'
#
loop_
_entity.id
_entity.type
_entity.pdbx_description
1 polymer ?
#
loop_
_entity_poly.entity_id
_entity_poly.type
_entity_poly.pdbx_seq_one_letter_code
_entity_poly.pdbx_strand_id
1 'polypeptide(L)'
;MERTHQLKEIEEVIDKIVKEEGIEREDVKVVSSSVVPMRLQHIFRDLGKEGYVVKESLVVNGELYLIAVRKGERLDIAPDFEKRDE
;
A
#
# COMPACT_ATOMS: atom_id res chain seq x y z
N MET A 1 4.85 10.88 -22.79
CA MET A 1 3.43 10.47 -22.83
C MET A 1 3.14 9.30 -21.90
N GLU A 2 4.06 8.33 -21.70
CA GLU A 2 3.84 7.20 -20.78
C GLU A 2 3.65 7.59 -19.31
N ARG A 3 4.46 8.51 -18.76
CA ARG A 3 4.39 8.92 -17.34
C ARG A 3 3.01 9.44 -16.90
N THR A 4 2.30 10.13 -17.79
CA THR A 4 0.98 10.70 -17.48
C THR A 4 -0.10 9.61 -17.38
N HIS A 5 0.03 8.54 -18.16
CA HIS A 5 -0.90 7.41 -18.11
C HIS A 5 -0.71 6.58 -16.84
N GLN A 6 0.53 6.41 -16.41
CA GLN A 6 0.88 5.66 -15.19
C GLN A 6 0.34 6.32 -13.92
N LEU A 7 0.54 7.64 -13.80
CA LEU A 7 0.02 8.40 -12.68
C LEU A 7 -1.50 8.31 -12.62
N LYS A 8 -2.16 8.29 -13.79
CA LYS A 8 -3.62 8.16 -13.85
C LYS A 8 -4.12 6.81 -13.33
N GLU A 9 -3.44 5.72 -13.66
CA GLU A 9 -3.81 4.38 -13.17
C GLU A 9 -3.68 4.29 -11.64
N ILE A 10 -2.59 4.82 -11.08
CA ILE A 10 -2.38 4.85 -9.63
C ILE A 10 -3.44 5.73 -8.96
N GLU A 11 -3.75 6.90 -9.53
CA GLU A 11 -4.79 7.80 -9.03
C GLU A 11 -6.18 7.15 -9.04
N GLU A 12 -6.54 6.42 -10.09
CA GLU A 12 -7.81 5.69 -10.18
C GLU A 12 -7.94 4.63 -9.08
N VAL A 13 -6.84 3.93 -8.76
CA VAL A 13 -6.82 2.95 -7.67
C VAL A 13 -6.89 3.63 -6.30
N ILE A 14 -6.18 4.74 -6.09
CA ILE A 14 -6.29 5.54 -4.86
C ILE A 14 -7.75 6.00 -4.66
N ASP A 15 -8.38 6.57 -5.68
CA ASP A 15 -9.77 7.05 -5.58
C ASP A 15 -10.76 5.93 -5.27
N LYS A 16 -10.54 4.75 -5.84
CA LYS A 16 -11.32 3.56 -5.52
C LYS A 16 -11.16 3.19 -4.04
N ILE A 17 -9.93 3.09 -3.53
CA ILE A 17 -9.65 2.73 -2.14
C ILE A 17 -10.23 3.76 -1.16
N VAL A 18 -10.03 5.05 -1.42
CA VAL A 18 -10.58 6.17 -0.63
C VAL A 18 -12.09 6.04 -0.51
N LYS A 19 -12.77 5.77 -1.64
CA LYS A 19 -14.21 5.61 -1.68
C LYS A 19 -14.71 4.33 -1.00
N GLU A 20 -14.02 3.21 -1.18
CA GLU A 20 -14.42 1.91 -0.61
C GLU A 20 -14.21 1.86 0.91
N GLU A 21 -13.12 2.44 1.40
CA GLU A 21 -12.78 2.46 2.82
C GLU A 21 -13.41 3.65 3.56
N GLY A 22 -13.95 4.63 2.82
CA GLY A 22 -14.55 5.84 3.40
C GLY A 22 -13.53 6.68 4.18
N ILE A 23 -12.29 6.70 3.70
CA ILE A 23 -11.15 7.44 4.28
C ILE A 23 -10.85 8.69 3.47
N GLU A 24 -9.93 9.53 3.94
CA GLU A 24 -9.45 10.67 3.17
C GLU A 24 -8.18 10.31 2.39
N ARG A 25 -7.90 11.03 1.29
CA ARG A 25 -6.68 10.80 0.48
C ARG A 25 -5.39 10.94 1.32
N GLU A 26 -5.42 11.75 2.37
CA GLU A 26 -4.28 11.91 3.29
C GLU A 26 -3.98 10.68 4.16
N ASP A 27 -4.96 9.78 4.31
CA ASP A 27 -4.77 8.48 4.97
C ASP A 27 -4.10 7.46 4.06
N VAL A 28 -3.91 7.77 2.78
CA VAL A 28 -3.30 6.87 1.80
C VAL A 28 -1.82 7.21 1.63
N LYS A 29 -0.97 6.19 1.72
CA LYS A 29 0.46 6.26 1.45
C LYS A 29 0.81 5.34 0.29
N VAL A 30 1.43 5.89 -0.74
CA VAL A 30 1.94 5.13 -1.89
C VAL A 30 3.44 5.01 -1.78
N VAL A 31 3.96 3.78 -1.90
CA VAL A 31 5.39 3.49 -1.90
C VAL A 31 5.74 2.78 -3.20
N SER A 32 6.72 3.30 -3.94
CA SER A 32 7.23 2.64 -5.13
C SER A 32 8.55 1.91 -4.85
N SER A 33 8.77 0.79 -5.52
CA SER A 33 9.95 -0.05 -5.36
C SER A 33 10.27 -0.74 -6.68
N SER A 34 11.49 -0.55 -7.17
CA SER A 34 12.02 -1.19 -8.38
C SER A 34 12.59 -2.60 -8.11
N VAL A 35 12.27 -3.25 -6.97
CA VAL A 35 13.23 -4.20 -6.35
C VAL A 35 12.70 -5.53 -5.78
N VAL A 36 13.56 -6.54 -5.97
CA VAL A 36 13.77 -7.88 -5.38
C VAL A 36 12.97 -8.25 -4.09
N PRO A 37 12.40 -9.48 -3.98
CA PRO A 37 11.50 -9.91 -2.90
C PRO A 37 11.96 -9.62 -1.46
N MET A 38 13.27 -9.73 -1.19
CA MET A 38 13.84 -9.53 0.15
C MET A 38 13.66 -8.11 0.71
N ARG A 39 13.39 -7.10 -0.14
CA ARG A 39 13.14 -5.73 0.29
C ARG A 39 11.66 -5.46 0.61
N LEU A 40 10.74 -6.27 0.06
CA LEU A 40 9.31 -6.09 0.30
C LEU A 40 8.93 -6.30 1.75
N GLN A 41 9.48 -7.33 2.40
CA GLN A 41 9.27 -7.60 3.83
C GLN A 41 9.68 -6.44 4.73
N HIS A 42 10.72 -5.68 4.35
CA HIS A 42 11.13 -4.48 5.08
C HIS A 42 10.13 -3.34 4.85
N ILE A 43 9.70 -3.13 3.60
CA ILE A 43 8.69 -2.11 3.27
C ILE A 43 7.38 -2.38 4.01
N PHE A 44 6.88 -3.62 4.01
CA PHE A 44 5.69 -3.99 4.76
C PHE A 44 5.86 -3.77 6.26
N ARG A 45 7.02 -4.12 6.83
CA ARG A 45 7.31 -3.90 8.25
C ARG A 45 7.35 -2.42 8.60
N ASP A 46 7.97 -1.60 7.77
CA ASP A 46 8.09 -0.16 8.01
C ASP A 46 6.72 0.52 7.89
N LEU A 47 5.91 0.15 6.89
CA LEU A 47 4.52 0.57 6.79
C LEU A 47 3.71 0.16 8.02
N GLY A 48 3.85 -1.08 8.48
CA GLY A 48 3.16 -1.56 9.69
C GLY A 48 3.55 -0.77 10.95
N LYS A 49 4.85 -0.45 11.13
CA LYS A 49 5.33 0.38 12.25
C LYS A 49 4.80 1.80 12.21
N GLU A 50 4.59 2.35 11.02
CA GLU A 50 3.99 3.67 10.83
C GLU A 50 2.46 3.66 10.96
N GLY A 51 1.86 2.49 11.23
CA GLY A 51 0.43 2.33 11.35
C GLY A 51 -0.30 2.29 10.01
N TYR A 52 0.34 1.78 8.96
CA TYR A 52 -0.28 1.58 7.64
C TYR A 52 -0.46 0.09 7.33
N VAL A 53 -1.50 -0.23 6.55
CA VAL A 53 -1.76 -1.56 5.99
C VAL A 53 -1.82 -1.45 4.48
N VAL A 54 -1.08 -2.32 3.79
CA VAL A 54 -1.14 -2.39 2.33
C VAL A 54 -2.48 -2.99 1.90
N LYS A 55 -3.23 -2.25 1.07
CA LYS A 55 -4.52 -2.66 0.52
C LYS A 55 -4.39 -3.21 -0.88
N GLU A 56 -3.56 -2.57 -1.69
CA GLU A 56 -3.38 -2.97 -3.09
C GLU A 56 -1.93 -2.81 -3.54
N SER A 57 -1.56 -3.59 -4.53
CA SER A 57 -0.23 -3.57 -5.13
C SER A 57 -0.33 -3.64 -6.64
N LEU A 58 0.40 -2.77 -7.34
CA LEU A 58 0.36 -2.63 -8.80
C LEU A 58 1.78 -2.71 -9.35
N VAL A 59 1.98 -3.35 -10.50
CA VAL A 59 3.27 -3.31 -11.20
C VAL A 59 3.11 -2.52 -12.48
N VAL A 60 3.71 -1.34 -12.51
CA VAL A 60 3.62 -0.41 -13.64
C VAL A 60 5.01 -0.21 -14.21
N ASN A 61 5.22 -0.60 -15.46
CA ASN A 61 6.52 -0.57 -16.16
C ASN A 61 7.69 -1.19 -15.36
N GLY A 62 7.43 -2.31 -14.67
CA GLY A 62 8.44 -3.03 -13.90
C GLY A 62 8.77 -2.43 -12.52
N GLU A 63 8.05 -1.39 -12.11
CA GLU A 63 8.11 -0.84 -10.76
C GLU A 63 6.86 -1.26 -9.97
N LEU A 64 7.06 -1.77 -8.76
CA LEU A 64 5.99 -2.12 -7.84
C LEU A 64 5.54 -0.88 -7.08
N TYR A 65 4.24 -0.63 -7.06
CA TYR A 65 3.59 0.39 -6.26
C TYR A 65 2.75 -0.33 -5.20
N LEU A 66 2.99 0.00 -3.94
CA LEU A 66 2.20 -0.46 -2.80
C LEU A 66 1.33 0.71 -2.34
N ILE A 67 0.02 0.50 -2.31
CA ILE A 67 -0.95 1.48 -1.83
C ILE A 67 -1.39 1.01 -0.45
N ALA A 68 -1.00 1.80 0.55
CA ALA A 68 -1.25 1.52 1.95
C ALA A 68 -2.19 2.56 2.55
N VAL A 69 -3.02 2.15 3.49
CA VAL A 69 -3.96 3.04 4.19
C VAL A 69 -3.63 3.04 5.67
N ARG A 70 -3.80 4.19 6.32
CA ARG A 70 -3.61 4.34 7.76
C ARG A 70 -4.60 3.44 8.51
N LYS A 71 -4.13 2.64 9.46
CA LYS A 71 -4.96 1.92 10.44
C LYS A 71 -5.67 2.97 11.30
N GLY A 72 -6.91 3.30 10.93
CA GLY A 72 -7.88 3.82 11.87
C GLY A 72 -8.41 2.69 12.76
N GLU A 73 -9.08 3.02 13.86
CA GLU A 73 -9.73 2.06 14.79
C GLU A 73 -10.74 1.11 14.11
N ARG A 74 -11.08 1.34 12.83
CA ARG A 74 -12.05 0.57 12.04
C ARG A 74 -11.48 -0.49 11.10
N LEU A 75 -10.16 -0.59 10.94
CA LEU A 75 -9.55 -1.51 9.99
C LEU A 75 -9.21 -2.86 10.63
N ASP A 76 -10.24 -3.67 10.83
CA ASP A 76 -10.20 -5.03 11.39
C ASP A 76 -9.60 -6.10 10.45
N ILE A 77 -8.78 -5.71 9.47
CA ILE A 77 -8.23 -6.66 8.50
C ILE A 77 -6.78 -6.32 8.16
N ALA A 78 -5.88 -6.68 9.07
CA ALA A 78 -4.60 -7.21 8.69
C ALA A 78 -4.35 -8.42 9.59
N PRO A 79 -4.17 -9.64 9.05
CA PRO A 79 -3.80 -10.77 9.90
C PRO A 79 -2.49 -10.41 10.60
N ASP A 80 -2.54 -10.37 11.93
CA ASP A 80 -1.35 -10.31 12.76
C ASP A 80 -0.48 -11.50 12.37
N PHE A 81 0.61 -11.23 11.65
CA PHE A 81 1.75 -12.13 11.60
C PHE A 81 2.48 -12.00 12.95
N GLU A 82 1.81 -12.35 14.03
CA GLU A 82 2.49 -12.72 15.27
C GLU A 82 3.26 -14.00 14.96
N LYS A 83 4.58 -13.85 14.87
CA LYS A 83 5.49 -14.99 14.95
C LYS A 83 5.16 -15.76 16.23
N ARG A 84 4.66 -16.98 16.08
CA ARG A 84 4.84 -17.99 17.12
C ARG A 84 6.32 -18.36 17.11
N ASP A 85 7.06 -17.85 18.08
CA ASP A 85 8.36 -18.41 18.43
C ASP A 85 8.10 -19.78 19.08
N GLU A 86 8.65 -20.83 18.47
CA GLU A 86 8.83 -22.18 19.03
C GLU A 86 10.00 -22.22 20.01
#